data_AF-A0A7K5UGE9-F1
#
_entry.id   AF-A0A7K5UGE9-F1
#
_cell.length_a   1.000
_cell.length_b   1.000
_cell.length_c   1.000
_cell.angle_alpha   90.00
_cell.angle_beta   90.00
_cell.angle_gamma   90.00
#
_symmetry.space_group_name_H-M   'P 1'
#
loop_
_entity.id
_entity.type
_entity.pdbx_description
1 polymer ?
#
loop_
_entity_poly.entity_id
_entity_poly.type
_entity_poly.pdbx_seq_one_letter_code
_entity_poly.pdbx_strand_id
1 'polypeptide(L)'
;HIQVRPDGRIDGIHSENRYSLLEISPVERGVVSIFGVRSGLFVAMNSKGKLYGSAHFNDECKFKEILLPNNYNAYESRIYPGMYIALSKNGRTKKGNKVSPTMTVTHFLPRI
;
A
#
# COMPACT_ATOMS: atom_id res chain seq x y z
N HIS A 1 10.62 -3.99 1.36
CA HIS A 1 9.80 -3.11 2.20
C HIS A 1 9.21 -2.00 1.36
N ILE A 2 7.91 -1.74 1.49
CA ILE A 2 7.30 -0.53 0.90
C ILE A 2 7.76 0.69 1.70
N GLN A 3 7.96 1.84 1.05
CA GLN A 3 8.28 3.10 1.71
C GLN A 3 7.44 4.24 1.15
N VAL A 4 7.17 5.23 1.99
CA VAL A 4 6.48 6.48 1.63
C VAL A 4 7.45 7.63 1.85
N ARG A 5 7.91 8.24 0.76
CA ARG A 5 8.91 9.30 0.79
C ARG A 5 8.29 10.67 1.09
N PRO A 6 9.06 11.65 1.61
CA PRO A 6 8.55 12.99 1.89
C PRO A 6 8.03 13.76 0.66
N ASP A 7 8.52 13.39 -0.53
CA ASP A 7 8.08 13.96 -1.82
C ASP A 7 6.74 13.36 -2.31
N GLY A 8 6.09 12.51 -1.51
CA GLY A 8 4.85 11.83 -1.87
C GLY A 8 5.04 10.64 -2.80
N ARG A 9 6.28 10.27 -3.14
CA ARG A 9 6.55 9.07 -3.93
C ARG A 9 6.46 7.81 -3.07
N ILE A 10 5.86 6.78 -3.63
CA ILE A 10 5.83 5.43 -3.06
C ILE A 10 6.68 4.53 -3.95
N ASP A 11 7.57 3.76 -3.32
CA ASP A 11 8.39 2.74 -3.97
C ASP A 11 8.80 1.68 -2.92
N GLY A 12 9.63 0.73 -3.32
CA GLY A 12 10.12 -0.37 -2.50
C GLY A 12 11.63 -0.30 -2.34
N ILE A 13 12.10 -0.68 -1.15
CA ILE A 13 13.51 -0.79 -0.79
C ILE A 13 13.80 -2.19 -0.23
N HIS A 14 14.99 -2.73 -0.49
CA HIS A 14 15.39 -4.05 0.00
C HIS A 14 15.71 -4.05 1.50
N SER A 15 16.45 -3.03 1.97
CA SER A 15 16.75 -2.83 3.38
C SER A 15 15.82 -1.79 3.97
N GLU A 16 15.30 -2.05 5.15
CA GLU A 16 14.47 -1.09 5.87
C GLU A 16 15.19 0.24 6.09
N ASN A 17 14.40 1.30 6.10
CA ASN A 17 14.87 2.63 6.43
C ASN A 17 13.78 3.40 7.18
N ARG A 18 14.08 4.63 7.57
CA ARG A 18 13.13 5.47 8.31
C ARG A 18 11.79 5.66 7.58
N TYR A 19 11.74 5.63 6.25
CA TYR A 19 10.53 5.84 5.45
C TYR A 19 9.74 4.56 5.16
N SER A 20 10.27 3.38 5.53
CA SER A 20 9.56 2.10 5.43
C SER A 20 8.81 1.72 6.71
N LEU A 21 8.92 2.51 7.78
CA LEU A 21 8.10 2.35 8.97
C LEU A 21 6.70 2.89 8.70
N LEU A 22 5.73 1.98 8.62
CA LEU A 22 4.33 2.28 8.34
C LEU A 22 3.46 1.90 9.54
N GLU A 23 2.57 2.81 9.92
CA GLU A 23 1.49 2.52 10.84
C GLU A 23 0.28 2.03 10.04
N ILE A 24 -0.31 0.91 10.46
CA ILE A 24 -1.56 0.38 9.88
C ILE A 24 -2.65 0.57 10.93
N SER A 25 -3.64 1.39 10.61
CA SER A 25 -4.72 1.75 11.54
C SER A 25 -6.07 1.29 10.98
N PRO A 26 -6.92 0.62 11.77
CA PRO A 26 -8.24 0.20 11.29
C PRO A 26 -9.14 1.41 11.06
N VAL A 27 -9.89 1.40 9.95
CA VAL A 27 -10.88 2.43 9.60
C VAL A 27 -12.29 1.89 9.80
N GLU A 28 -12.55 0.69 9.29
CA GLU A 28 -13.79 -0.07 9.48
C GLU A 28 -13.46 -1.58 9.39
N ARG A 29 -14.46 -2.46 9.53
CA ARG A 29 -14.21 -3.91 9.52
C ARG A 29 -13.51 -4.35 8.23
N GLY A 30 -12.28 -4.84 8.36
CA GLY A 30 -11.46 -5.33 7.25
C GLY A 30 -10.89 -4.23 6.34
N VAL A 31 -10.97 -2.96 6.75
CA VAL A 31 -10.42 -1.82 6.00
C VAL A 31 -9.45 -1.06 6.87
N VAL A 32 -8.28 -0.75 6.31
CA VAL A 32 -7.19 -0.08 6.99
C VAL A 32 -6.76 1.18 6.24
N SER A 33 -6.18 2.11 6.97
CA SER A 33 -5.30 3.15 6.44
C SER A 33 -3.85 2.74 6.69
N ILE A 34 -2.96 3.14 5.78
CA ILE A 34 -1.53 2.88 5.91
C ILE A 34 -0.81 4.23 5.91
N PHE A 35 -0.10 4.55 7.00
CA PHE A 35 0.49 5.87 7.23
C PHE A 35 2.01 5.78 7.37
N GLY A 36 2.74 6.55 6.58
CA GLY A 36 4.19 6.66 6.67
C GLY A 36 4.61 7.52 7.85
N VAL A 37 5.00 6.90 8.96
CA VAL A 37 5.29 7.57 10.24
C VAL A 37 6.31 8.71 10.07
N ARG A 38 7.35 8.49 9.26
CA ARG A 38 8.43 9.48 9.08
C ARG A 38 8.17 10.49 7.97
N SER A 39 7.32 10.19 7.00
CA SER A 39 6.95 11.14 5.95
C SER A 39 5.74 12.00 6.33
N GLY A 40 4.91 11.53 7.25
CA GLY A 40 3.66 12.19 7.60
C GLY A 40 2.58 12.04 6.53
N LEU A 41 2.68 11.03 5.67
CA LEU A 41 1.80 10.85 4.51
C LEU A 41 1.07 9.50 4.56
N PHE A 42 -0.21 9.51 4.20
CA PHE A 42 -0.98 8.30 3.94
C PHE A 42 -0.60 7.70 2.61
N VAL A 43 -0.55 6.36 2.52
CA VAL A 43 -0.60 5.66 1.25
C VAL A 43 -1.99 5.89 0.65
N ALA A 44 -2.04 6.31 -0.60
CA ALA A 44 -3.28 6.50 -1.35
C ALA A 44 -3.16 5.93 -2.76
N MET A 45 -4.30 5.59 -3.37
CA MET A 45 -4.37 5.12 -4.75
C MET A 45 -5.44 5.88 -5.53
N ASN A 46 -5.04 6.48 -6.65
CA ASN A 46 -5.99 7.19 -7.50
C ASN A 46 -6.75 6.28 -8.47
N SER A 47 -7.76 6.83 -9.13
CA SER A 47 -8.60 6.13 -10.13
C SER A 47 -7.85 5.52 -11.32
N LYS A 48 -6.58 5.91 -11.56
CA LYS A 48 -5.71 5.32 -12.59
C LYS A 48 -4.86 4.17 -12.05
N GLY A 49 -5.07 3.77 -10.80
CA GLY A 49 -4.31 2.77 -10.08
C GLY A 49 -2.92 3.21 -9.66
N LYS A 50 -2.59 4.51 -9.70
CA LYS A 50 -1.26 5.00 -9.29
C LYS A 50 -1.23 5.22 -7.78
N LEU A 51 -0.23 4.63 -7.13
CA LEU A 51 0.08 4.89 -5.72
C LEU A 51 0.75 6.26 -5.54
N TYR A 52 0.37 6.96 -4.49
CA TYR A 52 0.96 8.24 -4.10
C TYR A 52 0.79 8.48 -2.60
N GLY A 53 1.62 9.36 -2.04
CA GLY A 53 1.49 9.84 -0.66
C GLY A 53 0.51 11.01 -0.56
N SER A 54 -0.50 10.89 0.30
CA SER A 54 -1.46 11.95 0.60
C SER A 54 -1.18 12.59 1.96
N ALA A 55 -1.15 13.92 2.02
CA ALA A 55 -1.00 14.66 3.28
C ALA A 55 -2.28 14.65 4.14
N HIS A 56 -3.43 14.40 3.52
CA HIS A 56 -4.73 14.37 4.19
C HIS A 56 -5.37 13.01 4.00
N PHE A 57 -6.00 12.51 5.07
CA PHE A 57 -6.80 11.31 5.00
C PHE A 57 -8.05 11.56 4.14
N ASN A 58 -8.30 10.67 3.18
CA ASN A 58 -9.44 10.72 2.28
C ASN A 58 -9.84 9.29 1.85
N ASP A 59 -10.84 9.17 0.98
CA ASP A 59 -11.34 7.87 0.56
C ASP A 59 -10.34 7.04 -0.27
N GLU A 60 -9.38 7.69 -0.96
CA GLU A 60 -8.30 7.00 -1.68
C GLU A 60 -7.25 6.38 -0.74
N CYS A 61 -7.27 6.73 0.56
CA CYS A 61 -6.37 6.21 1.59
C CYS A 61 -6.87 4.93 2.26
N LYS A 62 -8.05 4.42 1.86
CA LYS A 62 -8.71 3.27 2.48
C LYS A 62 -8.47 2.01 1.66
N PHE A 63 -7.94 0.97 2.29
CA PHE A 63 -7.67 -0.31 1.64
C PHE A 63 -8.32 -1.46 2.41
N LYS A 64 -8.99 -2.37 1.70
CA LYS A 64 -9.41 -3.64 2.29
C LYS A 64 -8.18 -4.51 2.51
N GLU A 65 -7.97 -4.96 3.73
CA GLU A 65 -6.94 -5.95 4.06
C GLU A 65 -7.50 -7.36 3.85
N ILE A 66 -6.83 -8.12 2.99
CA ILE A 66 -7.26 -9.46 2.58
C ILE A 66 -6.16 -10.44 2.95
N LEU A 67 -6.44 -11.35 3.88
CA LEU A 67 -5.55 -12.46 4.21
C LEU A 67 -5.54 -13.46 3.05
N LEU A 68 -4.33 -13.84 2.62
CA LEU A 68 -4.11 -14.78 1.52
C LEU A 68 -3.76 -16.18 2.07
N PRO A 69 -3.94 -17.25 1.27
CA PRO A 69 -3.64 -18.62 1.70
C PRO A 69 -2.19 -18.89 2.12
N ASN A 70 -1.25 -18.03 1.70
CA ASN A 70 0.17 -18.14 2.05
C ASN A 70 0.56 -17.31 3.30
N ASN A 71 -0.41 -16.82 4.08
CA ASN A 71 -0.22 -15.93 5.24
C ASN A 71 0.35 -14.54 4.92
N TYR A 72 0.28 -14.11 3.66
CA TYR A 72 0.51 -12.72 3.27
C TYR A 72 -0.82 -11.97 3.21
N ASN A 73 -0.75 -10.64 3.21
CA ASN A 73 -1.90 -9.78 2.98
C ASN A 73 -1.84 -9.18 1.58
N ALA A 74 -3.01 -9.03 0.95
CA ALA A 74 -3.22 -8.12 -0.17
C ALA A 74 -4.04 -6.92 0.30
N TYR A 75 -3.82 -5.77 -0.33
CA TYR A 75 -4.51 -4.53 -0.02
C TYR A 75 -5.24 -4.02 -1.27
N GLU A 76 -6.56 -4.12 -1.27
CA GLU A 76 -7.44 -3.67 -2.36
C GLU A 76 -7.93 -2.24 -2.08
N SER A 77 -7.92 -1.34 -3.06
CA SER A 77 -8.52 -0.02 -2.91
C SER A 77 -10.01 -0.14 -2.57
N ARG A 78 -10.44 0.54 -1.50
CA ARG A 78 -11.84 0.50 -1.04
C ARG A 78 -12.80 1.13 -2.06
N ILE A 79 -12.39 2.22 -2.71
CA ILE A 79 -13.21 2.97 -3.67
C ILE A 79 -12.96 2.57 -5.13
N TYR A 80 -11.86 1.88 -5.42
CA TYR A 80 -11.58 1.30 -6.74
C TYR A 80 -11.42 -0.22 -6.64
N PRO A 81 -12.53 -0.98 -6.47
CA PRO A 81 -12.49 -2.44 -6.39
C PRO A 81 -11.76 -3.06 -7.59
N GLY A 82 -11.02 -4.14 -7.33
CA GLY A 82 -10.14 -4.80 -8.30
C GLY A 82 -8.77 -4.15 -8.47
N MET A 83 -8.47 -3.02 -7.80
CA MET A 83 -7.15 -2.41 -7.82
C MET A 83 -6.37 -2.69 -6.54
N TYR A 84 -5.13 -3.17 -6.67
CA TYR A 84 -4.32 -3.63 -5.53
C TYR A 84 -3.02 -2.85 -5.38
N ILE A 85 -2.58 -2.63 -4.13
CA ILE A 85 -1.22 -2.17 -3.87
C ILE A 85 -0.26 -3.22 -4.43
N ALA A 86 0.79 -2.78 -5.13
CA ALA A 86 1.76 -3.70 -5.73
C ALA A 86 3.14 -3.10 -5.92
N LEU A 87 4.17 -3.90 -5.62
CA LEU A 87 5.59 -3.60 -5.88
C LEU A 87 6.20 -4.67 -6.79
N SER A 88 6.91 -4.24 -7.82
CA SER A 88 7.72 -5.15 -8.64
C SER A 88 9.01 -5.57 -7.93
N LYS A 89 9.66 -6.60 -8.46
CA LYS A 89 10.93 -7.14 -7.94
C LYS A 89 12.05 -6.09 -7.82
N ASN A 90 12.04 -5.05 -8.66
CA ASN A 90 12.99 -3.93 -8.63
C ASN A 90 12.52 -2.75 -7.77
N GLY A 91 11.51 -2.94 -6.91
CA GLY A 91 11.02 -1.91 -5.99
C GLY A 91 10.15 -0.82 -6.63
N ARG A 92 9.74 -0.93 -7.88
CA ARG A 92 8.83 0.06 -8.51
C ARG A 92 7.38 -0.28 -8.20
N THR A 93 6.54 0.72 -7.97
CA THR A 93 5.09 0.51 -7.86
C THR A 93 4.52 0.06 -9.19
N LYS A 94 3.59 -0.90 -9.17
CA LYS A 94 2.75 -1.23 -10.32
C LYS A 94 1.41 -0.51 -10.22
N LYS A 95 0.77 -0.25 -11.37
CA LYS A 95 -0.58 0.29 -11.38
C LYS A 95 -1.56 -0.77 -10.86
N GLY A 96 -2.42 -0.38 -9.93
CA GLY A 96 -3.37 -1.28 -9.26
C GLY A 96 -4.32 -1.99 -10.23
N ASN A 97 -4.69 -1.34 -11.34
CA ASN A 97 -5.52 -1.94 -12.39
C ASN A 97 -4.76 -2.87 -13.36
N LYS A 98 -3.49 -3.16 -13.10
CA LYS A 98 -2.64 -4.07 -13.90
C LYS A 98 -2.14 -5.27 -13.08
N VAL A 99 -2.73 -5.51 -11.92
CA VAL A 99 -2.36 -6.57 -10.99
C VAL A 99 -3.60 -7.25 -10.44
N SER A 100 -3.43 -8.47 -9.93
CA SER A 100 -4.48 -9.27 -9.29
C SER A 100 -3.94 -9.87 -7.98
N PRO A 101 -4.82 -10.29 -7.05
CA PRO A 101 -4.39 -10.83 -5.75
C PRO A 101 -3.66 -12.18 -5.86
N THR A 102 -3.75 -12.86 -7.02
CA THR A 102 -2.99 -14.09 -7.30
C THR A 102 -1.52 -13.81 -7.64
N MET A 103 -1.17 -12.57 -7.98
CA MET A 103 0.20 -12.20 -8.32
C MET A 103 1.00 -11.85 -7.08
N THR A 104 2.17 -12.47 -6.90
CA THR A 104 3.05 -12.26 -5.73
C THR A 104 3.52 -10.82 -5.54
N VAL A 105 3.47 -9.98 -6.57
CA VAL A 105 3.77 -8.53 -6.46
C VAL A 105 2.75 -7.75 -5.62
N THR A 106 1.60 -8.36 -5.31
CA THR A 106 0.55 -7.81 -4.44
C THR A 106 0.61 -8.37 -3.01
N HIS A 107 1.52 -9.29 -2.73
CA HIS A 107 1.61 -10.00 -1.46
C HIS A 107 2.56 -9.25 -0.52
N PHE A 108 2.04 -8.77 0.59
CA PHE A 108 2.81 -8.06 1.61
C PHE A 108 2.76 -8.83 2.93
N LEU A 109 3.94 -9.05 3.52
CA LEU A 109 4.04 -9.61 4.86
C LEU A 109 4.30 -8.46 5.83
N PRO A 110 3.38 -8.18 6.78
CA PRO A 110 3.67 -7.27 7.88
C PRO A 110 4.88 -7.79 8.68
N ARG A 111 5.87 -6.94 8.89
CA ARG A 111 7.10 -7.22 9.66
C ARG A 111 7.37 -6.04 10.58
N ILE A 112 8.01 -6.33 11.72
CA ILE A 112 8.47 -5.34 12.72
C ILE A 112 9.88 -4.90 12.36
#